data_AF-A0A4U1JKZ4-F1
#
_entry.id   AF-A0A4U1JKZ4-F1
#
_cell.length_a   1.000
_cell.length_b   1.000
_cell.length_c   1.000
_cell.angle_alpha   90.00
_cell.angle_beta   90.00
_cell.angle_gamma   90.00
#
_symmetry.space_group_name_H-M   'P 1'
#
loop_
_entity.id
_entity.type
_entity.pdbx_description
1 polymer ?
#
loop_
_entity_poly.entity_id
_entity_poly.type
_entity_poly.pdbx_seq_one_letter_code
_entity_poly.pdbx_strand_id
1 'polypeptide(L)'
;MNRTMAVLVCLITSTPAAAEVCDKVRPAWTSQDGPVGQLDDLALFLFEPIGLIAIGLTVGALLLRSAWFSTVAIVILMLMLALNVSTWREADGVTRFAISEGCMVAPYLTTIVMIAMAASIVTLTWIKPLDRSKSP
;
A
#
# COMPACT_ATOMS: atom_id res chain seq x y z
N MET A 1 14.39 1.93 -48.01
CA MET A 1 14.13 0.76 -47.15
C MET A 1 14.76 1.00 -45.78
N ASN A 2 14.08 1.12 -44.64
CA ASN A 2 12.65 1.26 -44.37
C ASN A 2 12.50 1.68 -42.88
N ARG A 3 12.53 2.99 -42.55
CA ARG A 3 12.26 3.48 -41.17
C ARG A 3 10.83 3.12 -40.70
N THR A 4 9.95 2.80 -41.64
CA THR A 4 8.58 2.33 -41.42
C THR A 4 8.48 0.90 -40.88
N MET A 5 9.53 0.06 -41.03
CA MET A 5 9.50 -1.30 -40.49
C MET A 5 9.72 -1.36 -38.96
N ALA A 6 10.46 -0.40 -38.39
CA ALA A 6 10.69 -0.36 -36.95
C ALA A 6 9.42 0.03 -36.16
N VAL A 7 8.54 0.85 -36.76
CA VAL A 7 7.26 1.26 -36.16
C VAL A 7 6.25 0.11 -36.18
N LEU A 8 6.28 -0.76 -37.19
CA LEU A 8 5.35 -1.88 -37.28
C LEU A 8 5.64 -2.99 -36.26
N VAL A 9 6.90 -3.20 -35.87
CA VAL A 9 7.28 -4.26 -34.92
C VAL A 9 6.95 -3.89 -33.47
N CYS A 10 6.89 -2.59 -33.11
CA CYS A 10 6.48 -2.16 -31.77
C CYS A 10 4.97 -2.26 -31.50
N LEU A 11 4.13 -2.42 -32.53
CA LEU A 11 2.67 -2.50 -32.38
C LEU A 11 2.16 -3.91 -32.07
N ILE A 12 3.02 -4.94 -32.11
CA ILE A 12 2.61 -6.35 -32.00
C ILE A 12 2.92 -6.96 -30.62
N THR A 13 3.54 -6.21 -29.70
CA THR A 13 3.80 -6.68 -28.33
C THR A 13 2.76 -6.24 -27.32
N SER A 14 1.83 -5.34 -27.68
CA SER A 14 0.62 -5.08 -26.88
C SER A 14 -0.42 -6.15 -27.19
N THR A 15 -0.22 -7.35 -26.66
CA THR A 15 -1.22 -8.42 -26.79
C THR A 15 -2.49 -8.02 -26.02
N PRO A 16 -3.65 -7.92 -26.68
CA PRO A 16 -4.91 -7.54 -26.04
C PRO A 16 -5.39 -8.56 -24.99
N ALA A 17 -4.81 -9.75 -24.95
CA ALA A 17 -5.09 -10.78 -23.94
C ALA A 17 -4.53 -10.48 -22.54
N ALA A 18 -3.64 -9.49 -22.41
CA ALA A 18 -3.02 -9.07 -21.15
C ALA A 18 -3.84 -7.94 -20.47
N ALA A 19 -4.24 -6.94 -21.27
CA ALA A 19 -4.94 -5.74 -20.79
C ALA A 19 -6.25 -5.99 -20.00
N GLU A 20 -6.90 -7.14 -20.20
CA GLU A 20 -8.14 -7.45 -19.48
C GLU A 20 -7.95 -7.55 -17.95
N VAL A 21 -6.76 -7.96 -17.47
CA VAL A 21 -6.51 -8.04 -16.02
C VAL A 21 -6.40 -6.65 -15.41
N CYS A 22 -5.60 -5.77 -16.02
CA CYS A 22 -5.43 -4.41 -15.55
C CYS A 22 -6.72 -3.58 -15.66
N ASP A 23 -7.56 -3.83 -16.66
CA ASP A 23 -8.90 -3.22 -16.76
C ASP A 23 -9.81 -3.56 -15.57
N LYS A 24 -9.60 -4.72 -14.91
CA LYS A 24 -10.36 -5.10 -13.71
C LYS A 24 -9.71 -4.61 -12.43
N VAL A 25 -8.39 -4.71 -12.33
CA VAL A 25 -7.65 -4.37 -11.11
C VAL A 25 -7.52 -2.86 -10.95
N ARG A 26 -7.29 -2.12 -12.04
CA ARG A 26 -7.09 -0.67 -12.03
C ARG A 26 -7.68 -0.02 -13.29
N PRO A 27 -9.02 0.12 -13.37
CA PRO A 27 -9.73 0.56 -14.58
C PRO A 27 -9.32 1.93 -15.12
N ALA A 28 -8.71 2.78 -14.29
CA ALA A 28 -8.25 4.10 -14.66
C ALA A 28 -6.81 4.13 -15.20
N TRP A 29 -6.09 3.01 -15.17
CA TRP A 29 -4.71 2.90 -15.66
C TRP A 29 -4.70 2.45 -17.12
N THR A 30 -3.81 3.04 -17.91
CA THR A 30 -3.55 2.64 -19.29
C THR A 30 -2.07 2.31 -19.47
N SER A 31 -1.75 1.49 -20.47
CA SER A 31 -0.35 1.15 -20.78
C SER A 31 0.52 2.36 -21.17
N GLN A 32 -0.09 3.51 -21.50
CA GLN A 32 0.61 4.76 -21.79
C GLN A 32 1.08 5.49 -20.52
N ASP A 33 0.44 5.23 -19.38
CA ASP A 33 0.80 5.83 -18.09
C ASP A 33 2.10 5.23 -17.51
N GLY A 34 2.53 4.10 -18.07
CA GLY A 34 3.74 3.38 -17.67
C GLY A 34 3.54 2.57 -16.39
N PRO A 35 4.62 1.90 -15.91
CA PRO A 35 4.55 1.09 -14.71
C PRO A 35 4.21 1.91 -13.47
N VAL A 36 3.34 1.36 -12.63
CA VAL A 36 2.89 1.96 -11.39
C VAL A 36 4.04 2.10 -10.41
N GLY A 37 4.22 3.31 -9.88
CA GLY A 37 5.19 3.60 -8.84
C GLY A 37 4.73 3.15 -7.45
N GLN A 38 5.71 2.89 -6.57
CA GLN A 38 5.47 2.63 -5.14
C GLN A 38 4.74 3.79 -4.44
N LEU A 39 5.00 5.02 -4.87
CA LEU A 39 4.39 6.22 -4.29
C LEU A 39 2.91 6.36 -4.69
N ASP A 40 2.57 6.04 -5.93
CA ASP A 40 1.18 6.08 -6.40
C ASP A 40 0.34 5.02 -5.73
N ASP A 41 0.93 3.83 -5.51
CA ASP A 41 0.30 2.74 -4.75
C ASP A 41 0.08 3.12 -3.28
N LEU A 42 1.08 3.72 -2.64
CA LEU A 42 0.93 4.26 -1.28
C LEU A 42 -0.15 5.35 -1.22
N ALA A 43 -0.15 6.29 -2.17
CA ALA A 43 -1.14 7.36 -2.21
C ALA A 43 -2.55 6.77 -2.34
N LEU A 44 -2.74 5.81 -3.25
CA LEU A 44 -4.01 5.11 -3.40
C LEU A 44 -4.44 4.45 -2.09
N PHE A 45 -3.54 3.70 -1.44
CA PHE A 45 -3.80 3.06 -0.14
C PHE A 45 -4.26 4.08 0.91
N LEU A 46 -3.60 5.24 1.02
CA LEU A 46 -3.93 6.26 2.02
C LEU A 46 -5.32 6.89 1.80
N PHE A 47 -5.82 6.90 0.57
CA PHE A 47 -7.16 7.38 0.23
C PHE A 47 -8.23 6.28 0.20
N GLU A 48 -7.85 5.01 0.22
CA GLU A 48 -8.79 3.91 0.37
C GLU A 48 -9.38 3.87 1.80
N PRO A 49 -10.60 3.33 1.96
CA PRO A 49 -11.25 3.22 3.28
C PRO A 49 -10.37 2.56 4.34
N ILE A 50 -9.60 1.54 3.96
CA ILE A 50 -8.70 0.82 4.88
C ILE A 50 -7.54 1.71 5.34
N GLY A 51 -6.91 2.46 4.43
CA GLY A 51 -5.84 3.40 4.79
C GLY A 51 -6.35 4.55 5.65
N LEU A 52 -7.55 5.07 5.37
CA LEU A 52 -8.19 6.08 6.21
C LEU A 52 -8.46 5.57 7.63
N ILE A 53 -8.88 4.31 7.80
CA ILE A 53 -9.02 3.70 9.12
C ILE A 53 -7.66 3.58 9.81
N ALA A 54 -6.61 3.16 9.10
CA ALA A 54 -5.26 3.06 9.67
C ALA A 54 -4.72 4.43 10.14
N ILE A 55 -4.95 5.49 9.36
CA ILE A 55 -4.63 6.87 9.74
C ILE A 55 -5.45 7.29 10.96
N GLY A 56 -6.76 7.07 10.94
CA GLY A 56 -7.66 7.42 12.03
C GLY A 56 -7.31 6.73 13.35
N LEU A 57 -6.98 5.45 13.32
CA LEU A 57 -6.51 4.69 14.48
C LEU A 57 -5.19 5.25 15.01
N THR A 58 -4.24 5.54 14.12
CA THR A 58 -2.94 6.09 14.51
C THR A 58 -3.08 7.46 15.16
N VAL A 59 -3.78 8.38 14.50
CA VAL A 59 -4.05 9.73 15.04
C VAL A 59 -4.85 9.65 16.33
N GLY A 60 -5.90 8.84 16.37
CA GLY A 60 -6.72 8.62 17.57
C GLY A 60 -5.89 8.11 18.76
N ALA A 61 -4.98 7.17 18.52
CA ALA A 61 -4.12 6.63 19.58
C ALA A 61 -3.14 7.66 20.10
N LEU A 62 -2.54 8.45 19.21
CA LEU A 62 -1.63 9.53 19.56
C LEU A 62 -2.31 10.68 20.32
N LEU A 63 -3.57 10.98 19.99
CA LEU A 63 -4.36 12.04 20.63
C LEU A 63 -4.95 11.61 21.97
N LEU A 64 -5.62 10.45 22.03
CA LEU A 64 -6.27 9.97 23.24
C LEU A 64 -5.26 9.53 24.31
N ARG A 65 -4.07 9.06 23.90
CA ARG A 65 -2.99 8.55 24.77
C ARG A 65 -3.46 7.54 25.82
N SER A 66 -4.60 6.89 25.56
CA SER A 66 -5.13 5.86 26.43
C SER A 66 -4.38 4.56 26.14
N ALA A 67 -3.79 3.95 27.18
CA ALA A 67 -3.07 2.68 27.04
C ALA A 67 -3.95 1.62 26.37
N TRP A 68 -5.23 1.55 26.76
CA TRP A 68 -6.18 0.59 26.20
C TRP A 68 -6.47 0.86 24.72
N PHE A 69 -6.73 2.11 24.36
CA PHE A 69 -6.97 2.47 22.96
C PHE A 69 -5.71 2.24 22.10
N SER A 70 -4.52 2.63 22.59
CA SER A 70 -3.26 2.38 21.89
C SER A 70 -3.01 0.89 21.67
N THR A 71 -3.29 0.03 22.65
CA THR A 71 -3.17 -1.43 22.47
C THR A 71 -4.10 -1.93 21.38
N VAL A 72 -5.39 -1.55 21.43
CA VAL A 72 -6.38 -1.96 20.42
C VAL A 72 -5.99 -1.47 19.03
N ALA A 73 -5.57 -0.20 18.91
CA ALA A 73 -5.12 0.37 17.65
C ALA A 73 -3.92 -0.37 17.07
N ILE A 74 -2.91 -0.70 17.89
CA ILE A 74 -1.74 -1.48 17.46
C ILE A 74 -2.16 -2.87 16.99
N VAL A 75 -3.03 -3.58 17.73
CA VAL A 75 -3.50 -4.92 17.34
C VAL A 75 -4.20 -4.86 15.97
N ILE A 76 -5.07 -3.88 15.75
CA ILE A 76 -5.76 -3.71 14.46
C ILE A 76 -4.75 -3.38 13.35
N LEU A 77 -3.81 -2.46 13.57
CA LEU A 77 -2.78 -2.14 12.58
C LEU A 77 -1.90 -3.35 12.24
N MET A 78 -1.56 -4.18 13.22
CA MET A 78 -0.80 -5.41 13.01
C MET A 78 -1.59 -6.46 12.24
N LEU A 79 -2.90 -6.58 12.48
CA LEU A 79 -3.78 -7.43 11.68
C LEU A 79 -3.86 -6.95 10.23
N MET A 80 -4.06 -5.65 10.02
CA MET A 80 -4.06 -5.07 8.67
C MET A 80 -2.72 -5.29 7.96
N LEU A 81 -1.60 -5.12 8.68
CA LEU A 81 -0.27 -5.38 8.14
C LEU A 81 -0.09 -6.86 7.79
N ALA A 82 -0.55 -7.77 8.65
CA ALA A 82 -0.49 -9.20 8.39
C ALA A 82 -1.31 -9.58 7.16
N LEU A 83 -2.53 -9.03 7.02
CA LEU A 83 -3.36 -9.21 5.83
C LEU A 83 -2.68 -8.70 4.58
N ASN A 84 -2.10 -7.49 4.63
CA ASN A 84 -1.35 -6.92 3.52
C ASN A 84 -0.15 -7.81 3.15
N VAL A 85 0.58 -8.38 4.10
CA VAL A 85 1.70 -9.28 3.78
C VAL A 85 1.20 -10.64 3.27
N SER A 86 0.10 -11.18 3.80
CA SER A 86 -0.40 -12.49 3.41
C SER A 86 -1.00 -12.50 2.00
N THR A 87 -1.76 -11.47 1.63
CA THR A 87 -2.33 -11.35 0.27
C THR A 87 -1.24 -11.35 -0.79
N TRP A 88 -0.09 -10.76 -0.47
CA TRP A 88 1.06 -10.70 -1.36
C TRP A 88 1.93 -11.96 -1.35
N ARG A 89 2.03 -12.66 -0.23
CA ARG A 89 2.70 -13.98 -0.18
C ARG A 89 1.94 -15.03 -0.98
N GLU A 90 0.62 -14.97 -0.95
CA GLU A 90 -0.28 -15.88 -1.67
C GLU A 90 -0.75 -15.30 -3.01
N ALA A 91 0.09 -14.46 -3.63
CA ALA A 91 -0.22 -13.85 -4.92
C ALA A 91 -0.61 -14.90 -5.96
N ASP A 92 -1.85 -14.81 -6.41
CA ASP A 92 -2.46 -15.67 -7.40
C ASP A 92 -1.91 -15.39 -8.81
N GLY A 93 -2.32 -16.20 -9.78
CA GLY A 93 -1.91 -16.02 -11.17
C GLY A 93 -2.22 -14.61 -11.70
N VAL A 94 -3.38 -14.06 -11.31
CA VAL A 94 -3.83 -12.72 -11.72
C VAL A 94 -2.89 -11.63 -11.21
N THR A 95 -2.52 -11.66 -9.93
CA THR A 95 -1.56 -10.71 -9.35
C THR A 95 -0.21 -10.74 -10.08
N ARG A 96 0.28 -11.95 -10.45
CA ARG A 96 1.54 -12.08 -11.19
C ARG A 96 1.47 -11.49 -12.60
N PHE A 97 0.37 -11.68 -13.31
CA PHE A 97 0.17 -11.07 -14.63
C PHE A 97 0.05 -9.55 -14.53
N ALA A 98 -0.71 -9.03 -13.55
CA ALA A 98 -0.84 -7.59 -13.30
C ALA A 98 0.51 -6.90 -13.00
N ILE A 99 1.40 -7.55 -12.25
CA ILE A 99 2.76 -7.05 -12.01
C ILE A 99 3.60 -7.07 -13.29
N SER A 100 3.50 -8.13 -14.10
CA SER A 100 4.25 -8.23 -15.36
C SER A 100 3.85 -7.18 -16.39
N GLU A 101 2.59 -6.74 -16.34
CA GLU A 101 2.05 -5.64 -17.16
C GLU A 101 2.37 -4.25 -16.58
N GLY A 102 2.75 -4.19 -15.29
CA GLY A 102 3.14 -2.98 -14.61
C GLY A 102 1.98 -2.17 -14.03
N CYS A 103 0.73 -2.65 -14.10
CA CYS A 103 -0.42 -1.97 -13.51
C CYS A 103 -0.55 -2.18 -11.99
N MET A 104 0.25 -3.08 -11.44
CA MET A 104 0.33 -3.38 -10.02
C MET A 104 1.78 -3.49 -9.58
N VAL A 105 2.06 -3.11 -8.33
CA VAL A 105 3.42 -3.14 -7.77
C VAL A 105 3.38 -3.71 -6.36
N ALA A 106 4.42 -4.43 -5.96
CA ALA A 106 4.51 -4.98 -4.60
C ALA A 106 4.51 -3.84 -3.55
N PRO A 107 3.77 -3.94 -2.44
CA PRO A 107 3.38 -2.82 -1.59
C PRO A 107 4.45 -2.60 -0.52
N TYR A 108 5.73 -2.56 -0.92
CA TYR A 108 6.85 -2.45 0.01
C TYR A 108 6.74 -1.15 0.80
N LEU A 109 6.44 -0.05 0.12
CA LEU A 109 6.32 1.25 0.76
C LEU A 109 5.13 1.31 1.73
N THR A 110 3.97 0.79 1.33
CA THR A 110 2.78 0.68 2.19
C THR A 110 3.09 -0.13 3.45
N THR A 111 3.79 -1.26 3.30
CA THR A 111 4.22 -2.10 4.43
C THR A 111 5.12 -1.32 5.39
N ILE A 112 6.11 -0.58 4.88
CA ILE A 112 7.02 0.24 5.68
C ILE A 112 6.25 1.34 6.44
N VAL A 113 5.32 2.02 5.78
CA VAL A 113 4.51 3.08 6.39
C VAL A 113 3.63 2.52 7.51
N MET A 114 3.00 1.37 7.32
CA MET A 114 2.20 0.72 8.37
C MET A 114 3.04 0.36 9.61
N ILE A 115 4.25 -0.17 9.40
CA ILE A 115 5.19 -0.44 10.49
C ILE A 115 5.58 0.86 11.21
N ALA A 116 5.85 1.93 10.46
CA ALA A 116 6.18 3.24 11.02
C ALA A 116 5.02 3.82 11.84
N MET A 117 3.77 3.67 11.38
CA MET A 117 2.58 4.08 12.13
C MET A 117 2.46 3.34 13.46
N ALA A 118 2.55 2.00 13.45
CA ALA A 118 2.50 1.21 14.69
C ALA A 118 3.65 1.57 15.64
N ALA A 119 4.88 1.73 15.11
CA ALA A 119 6.05 2.15 15.89
C ALA A 119 5.87 3.56 16.49
N SER A 120 5.24 4.48 15.77
CA SER A 120 4.95 5.83 16.27
C SER A 120 4.03 5.80 17.49
N ILE A 121 3.01 4.94 17.51
CA ILE A 121 2.12 4.76 18.66
C ILE A 121 2.91 4.25 19.85
N VAL A 122 3.70 3.18 19.67
CA VAL A 122 4.52 2.60 20.75
C VAL A 122 5.47 3.65 21.32
N THR A 123 6.26 4.30 20.47
CA THR A 123 7.27 5.25 20.90
C THR A 123 6.69 6.50 21.55
N LEU A 124 5.59 7.04 21.04
CA LEU A 124 5.03 8.30 21.53
C LEU A 124 4.04 8.12 22.67
N THR A 125 3.31 7.00 22.75
CA THR A 125 2.33 6.79 23.83
C THR A 125 2.86 5.93 24.96
N TRP A 126 3.83 5.03 24.74
CA TRP A 126 4.33 4.11 25.79
C TRP A 126 5.71 4.45 26.35
N ILE A 127 6.60 5.06 25.56
CA ILE A 127 7.94 5.45 26.04
C ILE A 127 7.91 6.83 26.72
N LYS A 128 7.10 7.77 26.19
CA LYS A 128 6.96 9.12 26.76
C LYS A 128 5.92 9.35 27.89
N PRO A 129 5.05 8.42 28.33
CA PRO A 129 4.05 8.69 29.36
C PRO A 129 4.60 8.66 30.79
N LEU A 130 5.75 8.01 31.04
CA LEU A 130 6.32 7.84 32.40
C LEU A 130 7.02 9.10 32.96
N ASP A 131 7.22 10.12 32.14
CA ASP A 131 7.86 11.37 32.58
C ASP A 131 6.88 12.32 33.30
N ARG A 132 5.57 12.15 33.09
CA ARG A 132 4.54 13.06 33.62
C ARG A 132 3.95 12.65 34.97
N SER A 133 4.25 11.44 35.49
CA SER A 133 3.75 11.01 36.80
C SER A 133 4.62 11.47 37.98
N LYS A 134 5.70 12.22 37.72
CA LYS A 134 6.57 12.85 38.72
C LYS A 134 6.59 14.37 38.55
N SER A 135 5.44 15.02 38.69
CA SER A 135 5.43 16.44 39.07
C SER A 135 4.74 16.54 40.44
N PRO A 136 5.41 17.10 41.46
CA PRO A 136 4.91 17.20 42.84
C PRO A 136 3.65 18.05 42.96
#